data_AF-A0A453GPF3-F1
#
_entry.id   AF-A0A453GPF3-F1
#
_cell.length_a   1.000
_cell.length_b   1.000
_cell.length_c   1.000
_cell.angle_alpha   90.00
_cell.angle_beta   90.00
_cell.angle_gamma   90.00
#
_symmetry.space_group_name_H-M   'P 1'
#
loop_
_entity.id
_entity.type
_entity.pdbx_description
1 polymer ?
#
loop_
_entity_poly.entity_id
_entity_poly.type
_entity_poly.pdbx_seq_one_letter_code
_entity_poly.pdbx_strand_id
1 'polypeptide(L)'
;MADAVLGSVTNALDIVFKIKHAVDTVKRNEKECQKIKRRVERVGHTLALCQKDAELMNPEGSGTALEALREILAEALELVTGCQEETNMCCLLIKAGEMSKQLNQVDQSISSINSDVSVAIMVCIAPHTK
;
A
#
# COMPACT_ATOMS: atom_id res chain seq x y z
N MET A 1 19.23 -6.48 -13.34
CA MET A 1 18.64 -5.18 -12.93
C MET A 1 17.12 -5.25 -12.98
N ALA A 2 16.51 -5.74 -14.07
CA ALA A 2 15.09 -6.09 -14.11
C ALA A 2 14.68 -7.06 -12.98
N ASP A 3 15.55 -8.03 -12.62
CA ASP A 3 15.29 -8.97 -11.52
C ASP A 3 15.11 -8.29 -10.15
N ALA A 4 15.79 -7.16 -9.92
CA ALA A 4 15.67 -6.42 -8.66
C ALA A 4 14.32 -5.69 -8.59
N VAL A 5 13.92 -5.06 -9.70
CA VAL A 5 12.60 -4.40 -9.82
C VAL A 5 11.48 -5.44 -9.67
N LEU A 6 11.62 -6.58 -10.34
CA LEU A 6 10.67 -7.70 -10.25
C LEU A 6 10.55 -8.24 -8.82
N GLY A 7 11.69 -8.36 -8.11
CA GLY A 7 11.74 -8.72 -6.70
C GLY A 7 10.97 -7.73 -5.81
N SER A 8 11.22 -6.44 -5.95
CA SER A 8 10.51 -5.41 -5.18
C SER A 8 9.00 -5.37 -5.48
N VAL A 9 8.59 -5.51 -6.74
CA VAL A 9 7.17 -5.62 -7.11
C VAL A 9 6.51 -6.83 -6.47
N THR A 10 7.19 -7.98 -6.50
CA THR A 10 6.68 -9.23 -5.91
C THR A 10 6.52 -9.11 -4.39
N ASN A 11 7.49 -8.49 -3.71
CA ASN A 11 7.42 -8.23 -2.28
C ASN A 11 6.25 -7.29 -1.92
N ALA A 12 6.04 -6.22 -2.69
CA ALA A 12 4.92 -5.31 -2.46
C ALA A 12 3.57 -6.01 -2.67
N LEU A 13 3.44 -6.88 -3.68
CA LEU A 13 2.25 -7.70 -3.91
C LEU A 13 1.95 -8.63 -2.74
N ASP A 14 2.96 -9.28 -2.15
CA ASP A 14 2.79 -10.12 -0.97
C ASP A 14 2.20 -9.34 0.22
N ILE A 15 2.69 -8.12 0.47
CA ILE A 15 2.13 -7.27 1.53
C ILE A 15 0.67 -6.89 1.23
N VAL A 16 0.34 -6.56 -0.03
CA VAL A 16 -1.07 -6.31 -0.43
C VAL A 16 -1.96 -7.50 -0.09
N PHE A 17 -1.54 -8.73 -0.40
CA PHE A 17 -2.31 -9.94 -0.06
C PHE A 17 -2.49 -10.11 1.45
N LYS A 18 -1.42 -9.89 2.24
CA LYS A 18 -1.48 -9.93 3.70
C LYS A 18 -2.47 -8.92 4.27
N ILE A 19 -2.48 -7.69 3.76
CA ILE A 19 -3.45 -6.66 4.20
C ILE A 19 -4.87 -7.12 3.90
N LYS A 20 -5.14 -7.60 2.68
CA LYS A 20 -6.48 -8.06 2.29
C LYS A 20 -7.00 -9.14 3.22
N HIS A 21 -6.15 -10.13 3.53
CA HIS A 21 -6.49 -11.20 4.47
C HIS A 21 -6.67 -10.67 5.89
N ALA A 22 -5.82 -9.74 6.33
CA ALA A 22 -5.89 -9.18 7.67
C ALA A 22 -7.20 -8.38 7.88
N VAL A 23 -7.67 -7.65 6.85
CA VAL A 23 -8.94 -6.94 6.88
C VAL A 23 -10.13 -7.88 7.10
N ASP A 24 -10.09 -9.11 6.59
CA ASP A 24 -11.20 -10.06 6.70
C ASP A 24 -11.39 -10.61 8.13
N THR A 25 -10.42 -10.36 9.02
CA THR A 25 -10.46 -10.83 10.42
C THR A 25 -10.43 -9.69 11.44
N VAL A 26 -10.61 -8.44 11.03
CA VAL A 26 -10.63 -7.30 11.97
C VAL A 26 -11.88 -7.33 12.85
N LYS A 27 -11.72 -6.88 14.10
CA LYS A 27 -12.81 -6.79 15.08
C LYS A 27 -13.23 -5.35 15.37
N ARG A 28 -12.42 -4.38 14.91
CA ARG A 28 -12.58 -2.95 15.16
C ARG A 28 -12.31 -2.17 13.87
N ASN A 29 -12.85 -0.95 13.81
CA ASN A 29 -12.63 -0.02 12.70
C ASN A 29 -12.94 -0.62 11.32
N GLU A 30 -13.87 -1.57 11.24
CA GLU A 30 -14.15 -2.38 10.05
C GLU A 30 -14.36 -1.51 8.80
N LYS A 31 -15.13 -0.42 8.94
CA LYS A 31 -15.39 0.52 7.83
C LYS A 31 -14.10 1.12 7.26
N GLU A 32 -13.15 1.50 8.11
CA GLU A 32 -11.87 2.10 7.71
C GLU A 32 -10.93 1.03 7.15
N CYS A 33 -10.85 -0.14 7.78
CA CYS A 33 -10.12 -1.30 7.26
C CYS A 33 -10.63 -1.74 5.88
N GLN A 34 -11.94 -1.71 5.64
CA GLN A 34 -12.54 -2.01 4.33
C GLN A 34 -12.22 -0.93 3.29
N LYS A 35 -12.06 0.34 3.66
CA LYS A 35 -11.55 1.37 2.74
C LYS A 35 -10.10 1.08 2.36
N ILE A 36 -9.26 0.70 3.33
CA ILE A 36 -7.88 0.29 3.08
C ILE A 36 -7.85 -0.89 2.11
N LYS A 37 -8.66 -1.93 2.34
CA LYS A 37 -8.80 -3.08 1.42
C LYS A 37 -9.03 -2.66 -0.03
N ARG A 38 -10.02 -1.78 -0.27
CA ARG A 38 -10.31 -1.25 -1.62
C ARG A 38 -9.17 -0.43 -2.22
N ARG A 39 -8.38 0.27 -1.39
CA ARG A 39 -7.19 1.01 -1.87
C ARG A 39 -6.07 0.05 -2.24
N VAL A 40 -5.74 -0.91 -1.37
CA VAL A 40 -4.66 -1.87 -1.63
C VAL A 40 -4.98 -2.83 -2.77
N GLU A 41 -6.26 -3.12 -3.04
CA GLU A 41 -6.68 -3.86 -4.23
C GLU A 41 -6.33 -3.13 -5.53
N ARG A 42 -6.56 -1.81 -5.58
CA ARG A 42 -6.16 -0.99 -6.74
C ARG A 42 -4.63 -0.95 -6.89
N VAL A 43 -3.90 -0.80 -5.79
CA VAL A 43 -2.42 -0.88 -5.79
C VAL A 43 -1.95 -2.25 -6.31
N GLY A 44 -2.59 -3.34 -5.85
CA GLY A 44 -2.28 -4.69 -6.32
C GLY A 44 -2.50 -4.88 -7.81
N HIS A 45 -3.56 -4.29 -8.39
CA HIS A 45 -3.76 -4.30 -9.84
C HIS A 45 -2.65 -3.55 -10.59
N THR A 46 -2.24 -2.37 -10.10
CA THR A 46 -1.14 -1.61 -10.69
C THR A 46 0.18 -2.38 -10.61
N LEU A 47 0.50 -2.95 -9.44
CA LEU A 47 1.71 -3.75 -9.25
C LEU A 47 1.73 -4.99 -10.15
N ALA A 48 0.59 -5.65 -10.37
CA ALA A 48 0.49 -6.77 -11.30
C ALA A 48 0.73 -6.37 -12.76
N LEU A 49 0.43 -5.13 -13.15
CA LEU A 49 0.83 -4.59 -14.46
C LEU A 49 2.33 -4.32 -14.49
N CYS A 50 2.88 -3.65 -13.48
CA CYS A 50 4.33 -3.42 -13.36
C CYS A 50 5.13 -4.72 -13.38
N GLN A 51 4.60 -5.81 -12.82
CA GLN A 51 5.25 -7.11 -12.85
C GLN A 51 5.42 -7.66 -14.27
N LYS A 52 4.45 -7.40 -15.16
CA LYS A 52 4.50 -7.81 -16.57
C LYS A 52 5.50 -6.98 -17.38
N ASP A 53 5.61 -5.69 -17.03
CA ASP A 53 6.43 -4.72 -17.75
C ASP A 53 7.78 -4.44 -17.07
N ALA A 54 8.17 -5.24 -16.07
CA ALA A 54 9.34 -5.00 -15.23
C ALA A 54 10.66 -4.87 -16.01
N GLU A 55 10.77 -5.53 -17.17
CA GLU A 55 11.92 -5.45 -18.07
C GLU A 55 12.05 -4.08 -18.75
N LEU A 56 10.96 -3.33 -18.87
CA LEU A 56 10.90 -2.01 -19.50
C LEU A 56 11.08 -0.87 -18.49
N MET A 57 11.15 -1.17 -17.19
CA MET A 57 11.23 -0.18 -16.12
C MET A 57 12.68 0.25 -15.86
N ASN A 58 12.89 1.56 -15.69
CA ASN A 58 14.19 2.08 -15.26
C ASN A 58 14.48 1.64 -13.81
N PRO A 59 15.53 0.84 -13.55
CA PRO A 59 15.75 0.21 -12.24
C PRO A 59 16.03 1.20 -11.09
N GLU A 60 16.72 2.32 -11.33
CA GLU A 60 17.05 3.28 -10.27
C GLU A 60 15.82 4.05 -9.76
N GLY A 61 15.06 4.65 -10.70
CA GLY A 61 13.85 5.41 -10.35
C GLY A 61 12.73 4.49 -9.85
N SER A 62 12.56 3.33 -10.48
CA SER A 62 11.50 2.37 -10.12
C SER A 62 11.79 1.69 -8.79
N GLY A 63 13.05 1.36 -8.48
CA GLY A 63 13.44 0.78 -7.21
C GLY A 63 13.11 1.70 -6.03
N THR A 64 13.46 2.98 -6.12
CA THR A 64 13.19 3.96 -5.05
C THR A 64 11.69 4.13 -4.79
N ALA A 65 10.88 4.23 -5.85
CA ALA A 65 9.44 4.37 -5.72
C ALA A 65 8.77 3.09 -5.17
N LEU A 66 9.23 1.90 -5.60
CA LEU A 66 8.72 0.63 -5.11
C LEU A 66 9.06 0.39 -3.63
N GLU A 67 10.24 0.80 -3.18
CA GLU A 67 10.60 0.70 -1.75
C GLU A 67 9.75 1.64 -0.89
N ALA A 68 9.53 2.89 -1.31
CA ALA A 68 8.63 3.81 -0.60
C ALA A 68 7.20 3.23 -0.51
N LEU A 69 6.69 2.67 -1.61
CA LEU A 69 5.39 2.00 -1.63
C LEU A 69 5.37 0.80 -0.66
N ARG A 70 6.44 0.00 -0.62
CA ARG A 70 6.56 -1.16 0.28
C ARG A 70 6.48 -0.73 1.74
N GLU A 71 7.15 0.36 2.12
CA GLU A 71 7.13 0.88 3.50
C GLU A 71 5.72 1.29 3.93
N ILE A 72 4.99 1.99 3.07
CA ILE A 72 3.60 2.40 3.33
C ILE A 72 2.67 1.20 3.44
N LEU A 73 2.85 0.19 2.58
CA LEU A 73 2.08 -1.04 2.66
C LEU A 73 2.40 -1.80 3.96
N ALA A 74 3.64 -1.79 4.43
CA ALA A 74 4.02 -2.40 5.69
C ALA A 74 3.37 -1.69 6.89
N GLU A 75 3.37 -0.35 6.91
CA GLU A 75 2.67 0.45 7.93
C GLU A 75 1.16 0.18 7.91
N ALA A 76 0.55 0.13 6.73
CA ALA A 76 -0.86 -0.21 6.59
C ALA A 76 -1.19 -1.62 7.13
N LEU A 77 -0.30 -2.60 6.91
CA LEU A 77 -0.45 -3.95 7.45
C LEU A 77 -0.37 -3.95 8.98
N GLU A 78 0.55 -3.20 9.58
CA GLU A 78 0.66 -3.06 11.03
C GLU A 78 -0.62 -2.49 11.63
N LEU A 79 -1.14 -1.39 11.07
CA LEU A 79 -2.37 -0.75 11.54
C LEU A 79 -3.60 -1.65 11.39
N VAL A 80 -3.72 -2.38 10.28
CA VAL A 80 -4.82 -3.33 10.07
C VAL A 80 -4.72 -4.50 11.06
N THR A 81 -3.51 -4.98 11.34
CA THR A 81 -3.27 -6.03 12.34
C THR A 81 -3.65 -5.55 13.75
N GLY A 82 -3.35 -4.30 14.10
CA GLY A 82 -3.83 -3.69 15.35
C GLY A 82 -5.36 -3.65 15.48
N CYS A 83 -6.10 -3.62 14.36
CA CYS A 83 -7.56 -3.69 14.37
C CYS A 83 -8.12 -5.11 14.67
N GLN A 84 -7.26 -6.13 14.68
CA GLN A 84 -7.61 -7.52 15.05
C GLN A 84 -7.49 -7.78 16.56
N GLU A 85 -6.65 -7.02 17.27
CA GLU A 85 -6.44 -7.20 18.71
C GLU A 85 -7.71 -6.92 19.52
N GLU A 86 -8.02 -7.79 20.49
CA GLU A 86 -9.00 -7.49 21.53
C GLU A 86 -8.31 -6.76 22.68
N THR A 87 -8.78 -5.56 23.00
CA THR A 87 -8.29 -4.80 24.16
C THR A 87 -9.46 -4.48 25.11
N ASN A 88 -9.19 -4.46 26.42
CA ASN A 88 -10.17 -4.20 27.49
C ASN A 88 -11.10 -3.00 27.20
N MET A 89 -12.41 -3.13 27.50
CA MET A 89 -13.47 -2.20 27.08
C MET A 89 -13.24 -0.71 27.39
N CYS A 90 -12.61 -0.38 28.52
CA CYS A 90 -12.37 1.03 28.90
C CYS A 90 -11.24 1.69 28.08
N CYS A 91 -10.30 0.91 27.53
CA CYS A 91 -9.26 1.42 26.63
C CYS A 91 -9.72 1.47 25.17
N LEU A 92 -10.88 0.87 24.83
CA LEU A 92 -11.37 0.74 23.46
C LEU A 92 -11.68 2.08 22.80
N LEU A 93 -12.36 3.01 23.50
CA LEU A 93 -12.83 4.25 22.88
C LEU A 93 -11.68 5.24 22.63
N ILE A 94 -10.75 5.36 23.58
CA ILE A 94 -9.59 6.28 23.47
C ILE A 94 -8.63 5.79 22.37
N LYS A 95 -8.27 4.49 22.39
CA LYS A 95 -7.42 3.90 21.34
C LYS A 95 -8.12 3.87 19.98
N ALA A 96 -9.43 3.66 19.91
CA ALA A 96 -10.16 3.69 18.65
C ALA A 96 -10.18 5.08 18.01
N GLY A 97 -10.31 6.15 18.82
CA GLY A 97 -10.22 7.53 18.31
C GLY A 97 -8.83 7.85 17.75
N GLU A 98 -7.78 7.45 18.45
CA GLU A 98 -6.40 7.68 18.02
C GLU A 98 -6.04 6.84 16.77
N MET A 99 -6.41 5.56 16.75
CA MET A 99 -6.29 4.70 15.56
C MET A 99 -7.09 5.24 14.38
N SER A 100 -8.31 5.75 14.60
CA SER A 100 -9.10 6.35 13.53
C SER A 100 -8.41 7.57 12.91
N LYS A 101 -7.65 8.33 13.71
CA LYS A 101 -6.90 9.48 13.22
C LYS A 101 -5.69 9.05 12.39
N GLN A 102 -4.96 8.03 12.85
CA GLN A 102 -3.82 7.44 12.12
C GLN A 102 -4.27 6.79 10.81
N LEU A 103 -5.36 6.00 10.83
CA LEU A 103 -5.93 5.39 9.63
C LEU A 103 -6.32 6.43 8.59
N ASN A 104 -6.87 7.58 9.02
CA ASN A 104 -7.24 8.67 8.12
C ASN A 104 -6.00 9.39 7.55
N GLN A 105 -4.93 9.52 8.34
CA GLN A 105 -3.65 10.06 7.85
C GLN A 105 -3.01 9.15 6.80
N VAL A 106 -3.03 7.83 7.02
CA VAL A 106 -2.55 6.85 6.04
C VAL A 106 -3.43 6.84 4.79
N ASP A 107 -4.76 6.93 4.92
CA ASP A 107 -5.71 7.04 3.79
C ASP A 107 -5.40 8.26 2.91
N GLN A 108 -5.12 9.41 3.53
CA GLN A 108 -4.71 10.63 2.84
C GLN A 108 -3.33 10.51 2.19
N SER A 109 -2.36 9.89 2.88
CA SER A 109 -1.01 9.67 2.36
C SER A 109 -1.01 8.75 1.13
N ILE A 110 -1.76 7.64 1.20
CA ILE A 110 -2.00 6.75 0.05
C ILE A 110 -2.67 7.51 -1.10
N SER A 111 -3.62 8.40 -0.79
CA SER A 111 -4.29 9.22 -1.80
C SER A 111 -3.34 10.20 -2.50
N SER A 112 -2.47 10.84 -1.73
CA SER A 112 -1.45 11.76 -2.25
C SER A 112 -0.46 11.02 -3.13
N ILE A 113 0.04 9.89 -2.64
CA ILE A 113 1.04 9.09 -3.35
C ILE A 113 0.48 8.45 -4.61
N ASN A 114 -0.82 8.12 -4.66
CA ASN A 114 -1.46 7.68 -5.90
C ASN A 114 -1.47 8.77 -6.99
N SER A 115 -1.49 10.05 -6.60
CA SER A 115 -1.29 11.17 -7.53
C SER A 115 0.18 11.22 -7.99
N ASP A 116 1.13 11.08 -7.09
CA ASP A 116 2.57 11.18 -7.39
C ASP A 116 3.08 9.99 -8.22
N VAL A 117 2.60 8.78 -7.92
CA VAL A 117 2.90 7.56 -8.68
C VAL A 117 2.28 7.62 -10.08
N SER A 118 1.07 8.17 -10.22
CA SER A 118 0.47 8.36 -11.55
C SER A 118 1.30 9.35 -12.40
N VAL A 119 1.86 10.39 -11.78
CA VAL A 119 2.77 11.34 -12.45
C VAL A 119 4.12 10.67 -12.76
N ALA A 120 4.70 9.93 -11.82
CA ALA A 120 5.98 9.22 -12.03
C ALA A 120 5.86 8.15 -13.12
N ILE A 121 4.76 7.39 -13.16
CA ILE A 121 4.46 6.45 -14.23
C ILE A 121 4.29 7.17 -15.57
N MET A 122 3.66 8.35 -15.60
CA MET A 122 3.57 9.17 -16.83
C MET A 122 4.94 9.69 -17.30
N VAL A 123 5.83 10.08 -16.37
CA VAL A 123 7.23 10.48 -16.66
C VAL A 123 8.07 9.29 -17.14
N CYS A 124 7.78 8.07 -16.67
CA CYS A 124 8.45 6.84 -17.12
C CYS A 124 7.88 6.25 -18.43
N ILE A 125 6.67 6.64 -18.84
CA ILE A 125 6.04 6.23 -20.11
C ILE A 125 6.23 7.29 -21.21
N ALA A 126 6.66 8.52 -20.88
CA ALA A 126 7.00 9.51 -21.90
C ALA A 126 8.08 8.92 -22.82
N PRO A 127 7.77 8.68 -24.11
CA PRO A 127 8.72 8.09 -25.02
C PRO A 127 9.90 9.05 -25.14
N HIS A 128 11.11 8.51 -25.20
CA HIS A 128 12.24 9.22 -25.75
C HIS A 128 11.87 9.70 -27.16
N THR A 129 11.30 10.90 -27.28
CA THR A 129 11.31 11.65 -28.53
C THR A 129 12.75 12.12 -28.71
N LYS A 130 13.37 11.60 -29.77
CA LYS A 130 14.73 11.88 -30.26
C LYS A 130 15.23 13.30 -30.03
#